data_AF-A0A351CCI5-F1
#
_entry.id   AF-A0A351CCI5-F1
#
_cell.length_a   1.000
_cell.length_b   1.000
_cell.length_c   1.000
_cell.angle_alpha   90.00
_cell.angle_beta   90.00
_cell.angle_gamma   90.00
#
_symmetry.space_group_name_H-M   'P 1'
#
loop_
_entity.id
_entity.type
_entity.pdbx_description
1 polymer ?
#
loop_
_entity_poly.entity_id
_entity_poly.type
_entity_poly.pdbx_seq_one_letter_code
_entity_poly.pdbx_strand_id
1 'polypeptide(L)'
;MKKEWQILQPDVHLVEKLCGMLNCHPAIASILINRNIFSTEDVSNFFNTSLSQLRPPFSIKDMDVAVDRILSALERKEKILIFGDYDVDGVTATSILLDFLRSAGANVSYYIPHRITEGFGLKKNHISDVAMPNGIHLIIT
;
A
#
# COMPACT_ATOMS: atom_id res chain seq x y z
N MET A 1 -24.54 -6.46 22.13
CA MET A 1 -24.46 -7.34 20.94
C MET A 1 -24.21 -8.76 21.39
N LYS A 2 -25.03 -9.74 20.96
CA LYS A 2 -24.69 -11.16 21.07
C LYS A 2 -23.65 -11.48 19.99
N LYS A 3 -22.58 -12.19 20.36
CA LYS A 3 -21.60 -12.70 19.39
C LYS A 3 -22.16 -14.00 18.81
N GLU A 4 -22.13 -14.14 17.49
CA GLU A 4 -22.48 -15.37 16.79
C GLU A 4 -21.21 -16.06 16.31
N TRP A 5 -21.11 -17.36 16.60
CA TRP A 5 -20.01 -18.18 16.10
C TRP A 5 -20.41 -18.75 14.75
N GLN A 6 -19.57 -18.51 13.74
CA GLN A 6 -19.73 -19.10 12.41
C GLN A 6 -18.54 -20.02 12.15
N ILE A 7 -18.84 -21.31 11.97
CA ILE A 7 -17.84 -22.33 11.64
C ILE A 7 -17.96 -22.59 10.14
N LEU A 8 -16.91 -22.27 9.40
CA LEU A 8 -16.83 -22.56 7.98
C LEU A 8 -16.62 -24.06 7.76
N GLN A 9 -17.42 -24.66 6.88
CA GLN A 9 -17.30 -26.06 6.47
C GLN A 9 -16.77 -26.13 5.03
N PRO A 10 -15.46 -26.34 4.83
CA PRO A 10 -14.88 -26.51 3.51
C PRO A 10 -15.34 -27.83 2.89
N ASP A 11 -15.32 -27.90 1.55
CA ASP A 11 -15.60 -29.15 0.84
C ASP A 11 -14.59 -30.23 1.23
N VAL A 12 -15.11 -31.35 1.75
CA VAL A 12 -14.32 -32.49 2.24
C VAL A 12 -13.41 -33.06 1.14
N HIS A 13 -13.88 -33.12 -0.11
CA HIS A 13 -13.07 -33.65 -1.22
C HIS A 13 -11.88 -32.72 -1.53
N LEU A 14 -12.08 -31.40 -1.42
CA LEU A 14 -10.99 -30.44 -1.60
C LEU A 14 -9.98 -30.55 -0.44
N VAL A 15 -10.44 -30.76 0.78
CA VAL A 15 -9.58 -30.97 1.96
C VAL A 15 -8.74 -32.24 1.79
N GLU A 16 -9.35 -33.36 1.45
CA GLU A 16 -8.65 -34.64 1.24
C GLU A 16 -7.63 -34.53 0.10
N LYS A 17 -8.01 -33.91 -1.02
CA LYS A 17 -7.12 -33.67 -2.15
C LYS A 17 -5.91 -32.85 -1.73
N LEU A 18 -6.13 -31.73 -1.04
CA LEU A 18 -5.04 -30.84 -0.62
C LEU A 18 -4.14 -31.49 0.44
N CYS A 19 -4.72 -32.29 1.36
CA CYS A 19 -3.97 -33.13 2.29
C CYS A 19 -3.02 -34.08 1.58
N GLY A 20 -3.51 -34.79 0.55
CA GLY A 20 -2.68 -35.69 -0.25
C GLY A 20 -1.56 -34.95 -1.00
N MET A 21 -1.85 -33.77 -1.54
CA MET A 21 -0.88 -32.96 -2.29
C MET A 21 0.23 -32.38 -1.39
N LEU A 22 -0.11 -31.94 -0.18
CA LEU A 22 0.82 -31.28 0.75
C LEU A 22 1.40 -32.20 1.82
N ASN A 23 0.88 -33.43 1.93
CA ASN A 23 1.14 -34.35 3.04
C ASN A 23 0.96 -33.67 4.41
N CYS A 24 -0.16 -32.95 4.58
CA CYS A 24 -0.45 -32.15 5.77
C CYS A 24 -1.71 -32.63 6.51
N HIS A 25 -1.89 -32.19 7.75
CA HIS A 25 -3.05 -32.55 8.57
C HIS A 25 -4.35 -31.92 8.02
N PRO A 26 -5.51 -32.59 8.07
CA PRO A 26 -6.81 -32.06 7.59
C PRO A 26 -7.17 -30.69 8.13
N ALA A 27 -6.80 -30.38 9.39
CA ALA A 27 -7.01 -29.06 9.96
C ALA A 27 -6.29 -27.93 9.18
N ILE A 28 -5.08 -28.19 8.67
CA ILE A 28 -4.32 -27.22 7.88
C ILE A 28 -4.97 -27.04 6.51
N ALA A 29 -5.30 -28.14 5.83
CA ALA A 29 -5.99 -28.11 4.55
C ALA A 29 -7.34 -27.38 4.65
N SER A 30 -8.15 -27.65 5.68
CA SER A 30 -9.41 -26.95 5.93
C SER A 30 -9.24 -25.43 6.08
N ILE A 31 -8.19 -24.97 6.76
CA ILE A 31 -7.90 -23.53 6.90
C ILE A 31 -7.52 -22.91 5.55
N LEU A 32 -6.73 -23.62 4.74
CA LEU A 32 -6.29 -23.13 3.42
C LEU A 32 -7.46 -23.04 2.44
N ILE A 33 -8.30 -24.07 2.37
CA ILE A 33 -9.50 -24.07 1.52
C ILE A 33 -10.45 -22.93 1.91
N ASN A 34 -10.64 -22.69 3.22
CA ASN A 34 -11.45 -21.55 3.71
C ASN A 34 -10.86 -20.18 3.35
N ARG A 35 -9.58 -20.12 2.96
CA ARG A 35 -8.89 -18.91 2.46
C ARG A 35 -8.84 -18.84 0.93
N ASN A 36 -9.56 -19.72 0.23
CA ASN A 36 -9.55 -19.86 -1.22
C ASN A 36 -8.19 -20.29 -1.80
N ILE A 37 -7.45 -21.12 -1.08
CA ILE A 37 -6.16 -21.68 -1.51
C ILE A 37 -6.38 -23.16 -1.81
N PHE A 38 -6.40 -23.54 -3.09
CA PHE A 38 -6.89 -24.85 -3.55
C PHE A 38 -5.80 -25.75 -4.13
N SER A 39 -4.65 -25.18 -4.49
CA SER A 39 -3.58 -25.90 -5.19
C SER A 39 -2.23 -25.75 -4.49
N THR A 40 -1.28 -26.62 -4.84
CA THR A 40 0.13 -26.51 -4.41
C THR A 40 0.77 -25.21 -4.86
N GLU A 41 0.38 -24.70 -6.02
CA GLU A 41 0.82 -23.40 -6.53
C GLU A 41 0.28 -22.26 -5.65
N ASP A 42 -1.02 -22.26 -5.31
CA ASP A 42 -1.61 -21.26 -4.41
C ASP A 42 -0.91 -21.28 -3.05
N VAL A 43 -0.63 -22.47 -2.51
CA VAL A 43 0.06 -22.66 -1.23
C VAL A 43 1.47 -22.09 -1.31
N SER A 44 2.22 -22.40 -2.38
CA SER A 44 3.56 -21.86 -2.57
C SER A 44 3.53 -20.34 -2.71
N ASN A 45 2.60 -19.78 -3.49
CA ASN A 45 2.46 -18.34 -3.66
C ASN A 45 2.08 -17.63 -2.36
N PHE A 46 1.27 -18.28 -1.51
CA PHE A 46 0.86 -17.73 -0.23
C PHE A 46 1.98 -17.74 0.82
N PHE A 47 2.76 -18.82 0.92
CA PHE A 47 3.80 -18.95 1.95
C PHE A 47 5.17 -18.42 1.50
N ASN A 48 5.47 -18.44 0.20
CA ASN A 48 6.76 -18.04 -0.36
C ASN A 48 6.62 -16.78 -1.21
N THR A 49 6.02 -15.72 -0.65
CA THR A 49 5.83 -14.47 -1.37
C THR A 49 7.17 -13.79 -1.66
N SER A 50 7.35 -13.31 -2.89
CA SER A 50 8.52 -12.56 -3.33
C SER A 50 8.11 -11.20 -3.91
N LEU A 51 9.00 -10.19 -3.80
CA LEU A 51 8.82 -8.91 -4.48
C LEU A 51 8.66 -9.07 -6.01
N SER A 52 9.22 -10.13 -6.59
CA SER A 52 9.07 -10.44 -8.02
C SER A 52 7.63 -10.81 -8.42
N GLN A 53 6.76 -11.10 -7.45
CA GLN A 53 5.33 -11.41 -7.67
C GLN A 53 4.43 -10.18 -7.51
N LEU A 54 5.00 -9.00 -7.21
CA LEU A 54 4.23 -7.76 -7.20
C LEU A 54 3.69 -7.46 -8.60
N ARG A 55 2.49 -6.86 -8.65
CA ARG A 55 1.95 -6.37 -9.92
C ARG A 55 2.90 -5.33 -10.51
N PRO A 56 3.06 -5.25 -11.84
CA PRO A 56 3.87 -4.22 -12.47
C PRO A 56 3.44 -2.82 -11.98
N PRO A 57 4.36 -1.95 -11.52
CA PRO A 57 3.99 -0.64 -10.99
C PRO A 57 3.15 0.19 -11.98
N PHE A 58 3.49 0.12 -13.28
CA PHE A 58 2.76 0.79 -14.37
C PHE A 58 1.38 0.20 -14.67
N SER A 59 0.96 -0.87 -13.99
CA SER A 59 -0.42 -1.34 -14.04
C SER A 59 -1.37 -0.51 -13.17
N ILE A 60 -0.83 0.32 -12.27
CA ILE A 60 -1.60 1.30 -11.53
C ILE A 60 -2.01 2.41 -12.50
N LYS A 61 -3.31 2.75 -12.49
CA LYS A 61 -3.88 3.78 -13.34
C LYS A 61 -3.11 5.10 -13.18
N ASP A 62 -2.76 5.71 -14.31
CA ASP A 62 -2.06 7.00 -14.42
C ASP A 62 -0.67 7.03 -13.76
N MET A 63 -0.05 5.88 -13.51
CA MET A 63 1.30 5.80 -12.93
C MET A 63 2.36 6.44 -13.82
N ASP A 64 2.26 6.24 -15.14
CA ASP A 64 3.09 6.90 -16.14
C ASP A 64 2.98 8.43 -16.05
N VAL A 65 1.76 8.95 -16.00
CA VAL A 65 1.49 10.39 -15.85
C VAL A 65 2.08 10.94 -14.55
N ALA A 66 1.96 10.20 -13.44
CA ALA A 66 2.52 10.59 -12.15
C ALA A 66 4.06 10.64 -12.18
N VAL A 67 4.70 9.63 -12.77
CA VAL A 67 6.16 9.58 -12.94
C VAL A 67 6.64 10.76 -13.78
N ASP A 68 6.02 11.02 -14.93
CA ASP A 68 6.39 12.14 -15.81
C ASP A 68 6.25 13.51 -15.11
N ARG A 69 5.22 13.67 -14.28
CA ARG A 69 5.02 14.89 -13.49
C ARG A 69 6.10 15.08 -12.43
N ILE A 70 6.54 14.01 -11.77
CA ILE A 70 7.62 14.04 -10.78
C ILE A 70 8.96 14.31 -11.46
N LEU A 71 9.26 13.66 -12.58
CA LEU A 71 10.47 13.91 -13.37
C LEU A 71 10.54 15.38 -13.82
N SER A 72 9.43 15.93 -14.32
CA SER A 72 9.35 17.35 -14.67
C SER A 72 9.63 18.27 -13.47
N ALA A 73 9.17 17.91 -12.27
CA ALA A 73 9.46 18.68 -11.05
C ALA A 73 10.96 18.66 -10.70
N LEU A 74 11.61 17.50 -10.84
CA LEU A 74 13.04 17.33 -10.60
C LEU A 74 13.86 18.17 -11.59
N GLU A 75 13.57 18.09 -12.88
CA GLU A 75 14.27 18.84 -13.93
C GLU A 75 14.15 20.36 -13.73
N ARG A 76 12.95 20.82 -13.37
CA ARG A 76 12.65 22.24 -13.15
C ARG A 76 13.03 22.74 -11.76
N LYS A 77 13.58 21.87 -10.90
CA LYS A 77 13.90 22.17 -9.49
C LYS A 77 12.71 22.77 -8.73
N GLU A 78 11.51 22.28 -9.04
CA GLU A 78 10.28 22.65 -8.36
C GLU A 78 10.35 22.26 -6.88
N LYS A 79 9.70 23.05 -6.01
CA LYS A 79 9.50 22.65 -4.62
C LYS A 79 8.35 21.66 -4.52
N ILE A 80 8.64 20.49 -3.97
CA ILE A 80 7.68 19.39 -3.79
C ILE A 80 7.27 19.31 -2.32
N LEU A 81 5.97 19.14 -2.06
CA LEU A 81 5.44 18.81 -0.73
C LEU A 81 4.83 17.41 -0.76
N ILE A 82 5.35 16.51 0.07
CA ILE A 82 4.67 15.24 0.36
C ILE A 82 3.65 15.51 1.47
N PHE A 83 2.38 15.38 1.15
CA PHE A 83 1.30 15.48 2.12
C PHE A 83 0.90 14.08 2.58
N GLY A 84 1.45 13.64 3.70
CA GLY A 84 1.20 12.30 4.23
C GLY A 84 -0.05 12.20 5.11
N ASP A 85 -0.31 10.99 5.59
CA ASP A 85 -1.29 10.73 6.64
C ASP A 85 -0.60 10.39 7.98
N TYR A 86 -1.31 10.56 9.08
CA TYR A 86 -0.80 10.40 10.45
C TYR A 86 -0.75 8.95 10.93
N ASP A 87 -1.31 8.00 10.18
CA ASP A 87 -1.27 6.59 10.52
C ASP A 87 0.06 5.93 10.09
N VAL A 88 0.23 4.66 10.42
CA VAL A 88 1.50 3.96 10.17
C VAL A 88 1.75 3.82 8.66
N ASP A 89 0.72 3.62 7.85
CA ASP A 89 0.88 3.51 6.40
C ASP A 89 1.31 4.86 5.81
N GLY A 90 0.60 5.94 6.17
CA GLY A 90 0.90 7.30 5.72
C GLY A 90 2.28 7.81 6.12
N VAL A 91 2.70 7.58 7.36
CA VAL A 91 4.03 7.99 7.84
C VAL A 91 5.13 7.17 7.17
N THR A 92 4.92 5.88 6.95
CA THR A 92 5.89 5.01 6.27
C THR A 92 6.03 5.38 4.80
N ALA A 93 4.91 5.56 4.08
CA ALA A 93 4.89 5.99 2.69
C ALA A 93 5.58 7.36 2.52
N THR A 94 5.28 8.31 3.40
CA THR A 94 5.93 9.64 3.40
C THR A 94 7.43 9.53 3.59
N SER A 95 7.88 8.67 4.52
CA SER A 95 9.30 8.48 4.81
C SER A 95 10.05 7.89 3.61
N ILE A 96 9.48 6.84 2.99
CA ILE A 96 10.05 6.20 1.80
C ILE A 96 10.17 7.20 0.65
N LEU A 97 9.10 7.94 0.37
CA LEU A 97 9.07 8.88 -0.74
C LEU A 97 10.01 10.08 -0.49
N LEU A 98 10.08 10.57 0.75
CA LEU A 98 10.99 11.64 1.14
C LEU A 98 12.45 11.24 0.94
N ASP A 99 12.82 10.03 1.37
CA ASP A 99 14.18 9.51 1.24
C ASP A 99 14.58 9.33 -0.24
N PHE A 100 13.69 8.75 -1.04
CA PHE A 100 13.87 8.61 -2.49
C PHE A 100 14.04 9.96 -3.19
N LEU A 101 13.12 10.91 -2.97
CA LEU A 101 13.15 12.21 -3.64
C LEU A 101 14.37 13.04 -3.22
N ARG A 102 14.79 12.98 -1.95
CA ARG A 102 16.05 13.61 -1.50
C ARG A 102 17.26 13.00 -2.19
N SER A 103 17.31 11.68 -2.27
CA SER A 103 18.40 10.96 -2.96
C SER A 103 18.44 11.28 -4.46
N ALA A 104 17.28 11.56 -5.07
CA ALA A 104 17.15 12.02 -6.44
C ALA A 104 17.45 13.53 -6.63
N GLY A 105 17.83 14.26 -5.58
CA GLY A 105 18.18 15.68 -5.64
C GLY A 105 16.99 16.65 -5.64
N ALA A 106 15.80 16.19 -5.25
CA ALA A 106 14.61 17.03 -5.18
C ALA A 106 14.69 18.10 -4.07
N ASN A 107 14.08 19.26 -4.31
CA ASN A 107 13.74 20.21 -3.25
C ASN A 107 12.40 19.80 -2.63
N VAL A 108 12.44 18.85 -1.68
CA VAL A 108 11.26 18.22 -1.11
C VAL A 108 11.10 18.51 0.38
N SER A 109 9.88 18.86 0.78
CA SER A 109 9.42 18.91 2.17
C SER A 109 8.24 17.95 2.37
N TYR A 110 7.82 17.77 3.61
CA TYR A 110 6.66 16.95 3.94
C TYR A 110 5.75 17.67 4.92
N TYR A 111 4.51 17.22 4.99
CA TYR A 111 3.52 17.67 5.95
C TYR A 111 2.66 16.48 6.38
N ILE A 112 2.53 16.29 7.70
CA ILE A 112 1.63 15.29 8.29
C ILE A 112 0.56 16.05 9.09
N PRO A 113 -0.73 15.93 8.74
CA PRO A 113 -1.79 16.65 9.44
C PRO A 113 -1.97 16.10 10.86
N HIS A 114 -2.30 16.97 11.79
CA HIS A 114 -2.59 16.54 13.15
C HIS A 114 -3.97 15.85 13.23
N ARG A 115 -3.96 14.56 13.61
CA ARG A 115 -5.15 13.69 13.61
C ARG A 115 -6.40 14.29 14.27
N ILE A 116 -6.25 14.97 15.40
CA ILE A 116 -7.39 15.44 16.20
C ILE A 116 -7.87 16.82 15.76
N THR A 117 -6.94 17.72 15.45
CA THR A 117 -7.27 19.13 15.19
C THR A 117 -7.52 19.38 13.72
N GLU A 118 -6.88 18.63 12.83
CA GLU A 118 -6.94 18.81 11.39
C GLU A 118 -7.66 17.64 10.71
N GLY A 119 -7.63 16.44 11.29
CA GLY A 119 -8.33 15.28 10.75
C GLY A 119 -7.66 14.70 9.51
N PHE A 120 -8.43 13.96 8.71
CA PHE A 120 -7.92 13.22 7.55
C PHE A 120 -7.96 14.06 6.25
N GLY A 121 -6.92 13.88 5.44
CA GLY A 121 -6.87 14.34 4.05
C GLY A 121 -6.43 15.79 3.85
N LEU A 122 -6.13 16.11 2.59
CA LEU A 122 -5.74 17.44 2.15
C LEU A 122 -6.94 18.40 2.17
N LYS A 123 -6.76 19.56 2.78
CA LYS A 123 -7.78 20.60 2.93
C LYS A 123 -7.28 21.92 2.32
N LYS A 124 -8.22 22.84 2.06
CA LYS A 124 -7.93 24.14 1.45
C LYS A 124 -6.90 24.96 2.24
N ASN A 125 -6.95 24.91 3.57
CA ASN A 125 -6.00 25.58 4.46
C ASN A 125 -4.57 25.03 4.30
N HIS A 126 -4.39 23.72 4.07
CA HIS A 126 -3.06 23.18 3.79
C HIS A 126 -2.49 23.75 2.48
N ILE A 127 -3.35 24.07 1.50
CA ILE A 127 -2.91 24.73 0.27
C ILE A 127 -2.61 26.22 0.53
N SER A 128 -3.56 26.94 1.12
CA SER A 128 -3.46 28.40 1.28
C SER A 128 -2.41 28.82 2.31
N ASP A 129 -2.24 28.05 3.36
CA ASP A 129 -1.46 28.45 4.54
C ASP A 129 -0.12 27.72 4.62
N VAL A 130 0.02 26.57 3.94
CA VAL A 130 1.27 25.79 3.91
C VAL A 130 1.89 25.78 2.50
N ALA A 131 1.19 25.28 1.48
CA ALA A 131 1.79 25.07 0.17
C ALA A 131 2.13 26.39 -0.56
N MET A 132 1.17 27.31 -0.69
CA MET A 132 1.38 28.57 -1.42
C MET A 132 2.46 29.47 -0.76
N PRO A 133 2.46 29.72 0.57
CA PRO A 133 3.44 30.60 1.19
C PRO A 133 4.87 30.04 1.12
N ASN A 134 5.03 28.71 1.06
CA ASN A 134 6.33 28.06 0.90
C ASN A 134 6.78 27.95 -0.57
N GLY A 135 5.94 28.38 -1.53
CA GLY A 135 6.22 28.30 -2.96
C GLY A 135 6.26 26.86 -3.46
N ILE A 136 5.39 25.98 -2.95
CA ILE A 136 5.25 24.60 -3.41
C ILE A 136 4.59 24.58 -4.79
N HIS A 137 5.15 23.80 -5.71
CA HIS A 137 4.68 23.67 -7.10
C HIS A 137 4.05 22.29 -7.39
N LEU A 138 4.40 21.29 -6.59
CA LEU A 138 3.87 19.93 -6.66
C LEU A 138 3.52 19.44 -5.26
N ILE A 139 2.29 18.96 -5.08
CA ILE A 139 1.87 18.22 -3.89
C ILE A 139 1.70 16.75 -4.29
N ILE A 140 2.29 15.84 -3.51
CA ILE A 140 2.11 14.39 -3.64
C ILE A 140 1.40 13.92 -2.37
N THR A 141 0.24 13.28 -2.50
CA THR A 141 -0.56 12.75 -1.38
C THR A 141 -0.50 11.25 -1.32
#